data_AF-A0AAQ4DF34-F1
#
_entry.id   AF-A0AAQ4DF34-F1
#
_cell.length_a   1.000
_cell.length_b   1.000
_cell.length_c   1.000
_cell.angle_alpha   90.00
_cell.angle_beta   90.00
_cell.angle_gamma   90.00
#
_symmetry.space_group_name_H-M   'P 1'
#
loop_
_entity.id
_entity.type
_entity.pdbx_description
1 polymer ?
#
loop_
_entity_poly.entity_id
_entity_poly.type
_entity_poly.pdbx_seq_one_letter_code
_entity_poly.pdbx_strand_id
1 'polypeptide(L)'
;MGSFLSVTRGSDEPPVLLEMHYEGPGHLPGGPVVFVGKGITFDSGGISLKPPLNMDKMRADMSGAACVVATFAAVAALKLPVKMI
;
A
#
# COMPACT_ATOMS: atom_id res chain seq x y z
N MET A 1 -6.81 -9.13 -11.43
CA MET A 1 -7.05 -7.67 -11.24
C MET A 1 -6.62 -6.90 -12.50
N GLY A 2 -7.46 -6.87 -13.55
CA GLY A 2 -7.06 -6.34 -14.87
C GLY A 2 -6.67 -4.85 -14.89
N SER A 3 -7.38 -4.02 -14.11
CA SER A 3 -7.05 -2.59 -13.98
C SER A 3 -5.70 -2.34 -13.31
N PHE A 4 -5.34 -3.13 -12.29
CA PHE A 4 -4.01 -3.05 -11.66
C PHE A 4 -2.90 -3.45 -12.65
N LEU A 5 -3.12 -4.51 -13.43
CA LEU A 5 -2.15 -4.97 -14.43
C LEU A 5 -2.00 -3.99 -15.60
N SER A 6 -3.03 -3.21 -15.94
CA SER A 6 -2.94 -2.23 -17.03
C SER A 6 -2.03 -1.04 -16.71
N VAL A 7 -1.86 -0.71 -15.43
CA VAL A 7 -0.93 0.31 -14.93
C VAL A 7 0.50 -0.24 -14.89
N THR A 8 0.69 -1.44 -14.36
CA THR A 8 2.01 -2.01 -14.08
C THR A 8 2.76 -2.49 -15.32
N ARG A 9 2.03 -2.92 -16.36
CA ARG A 9 2.61 -3.38 -17.65
C ARG A 9 3.47 -2.34 -18.39
N GLY A 10 3.45 -1.08 -17.98
CA GLY A 10 4.24 0.00 -18.58
C GLY A 10 5.65 0.15 -18.00
N SER A 11 5.99 -0.61 -16.97
CA SER A 11 7.30 -0.62 -16.30
C SER A 11 7.96 -1.98 -16.46
N ASP A 12 9.30 -2.01 -16.52
CA ASP A 12 10.08 -3.26 -16.46
C ASP A 12 10.17 -3.82 -15.03
N GLU A 13 9.85 -3.01 -14.02
CA GLU A 13 9.81 -3.45 -12.62
C GLU A 13 8.59 -4.33 -12.35
N PRO A 14 8.76 -5.59 -11.92
CA PRO A 14 7.65 -6.51 -11.68
C PRO A 14 6.70 -6.01 -10.58
N PRO A 15 5.37 -6.09 -10.78
CA PRO A 15 4.42 -5.67 -9.76
C PRO A 15 4.22 -6.73 -8.68
N VAL A 16 3.93 -6.27 -7.47
CA VAL A 16 3.47 -7.10 -6.34
C VAL A 16 2.16 -6.57 -5.77
N LEU A 17 1.38 -7.45 -5.18
CA LEU A 17 0.25 -7.09 -4.32
C LEU A 17 0.57 -7.57 -2.90
N LEU A 18 0.90 -6.65 -2.01
CA LEU A 18 1.21 -6.97 -0.62
C LEU A 18 -0.08 -7.16 0.17
N GLU A 19 -0.21 -8.30 0.83
CA GLU A 19 -1.28 -8.62 1.77
C GLU A 19 -0.65 -8.97 3.12
N MET A 20 -1.10 -8.34 4.19
CA MET A 20 -0.60 -8.56 5.55
C MET A 20 -1.76 -8.97 6.46
N HIS A 21 -1.47 -9.80 7.44
CA HIS A 21 -2.47 -10.27 8.40
C HIS A 21 -1.95 -10.01 9.81
N TYR A 22 -2.80 -9.45 10.67
CA TYR A 22 -2.52 -9.30 12.09
C TYR A 22 -3.70 -9.82 12.91
N GLU A 23 -3.40 -10.77 13.81
CA GLU A 23 -4.37 -11.34 14.75
C GLU A 23 -3.92 -11.00 16.17
N GLY A 24 -4.45 -9.90 16.69
CA GLY A 24 -4.12 -9.41 18.01
C GLY A 24 -4.64 -10.30 19.14
N PRO A 25 -3.93 -10.35 20.29
CA PRO A 25 -4.34 -11.18 21.42
C PRO A 25 -5.69 -10.71 21.98
N GLY A 26 -6.61 -11.64 22.23
CA GLY A 26 -7.90 -11.32 22.84
C GLY A 26 -8.82 -10.47 21.95
N HIS A 27 -8.60 -10.44 20.63
CA HIS A 27 -9.52 -9.77 19.72
C HIS A 27 -10.94 -10.33 19.85
N LEU A 28 -11.93 -9.46 19.78
CA LEU A 28 -13.33 -9.87 19.88
C LEU A 28 -13.77 -10.65 18.62
N PRO A 29 -14.83 -11.47 18.72
CA PRO A 29 -15.47 -12.07 17.56
C PRO A 29 -15.98 -10.99 16.59
N GLY A 30 -15.61 -11.08 15.32
CA GLY A 30 -15.96 -10.08 14.30
C GLY A 30 -15.07 -10.19 13.07
N GLY A 31 -15.38 -9.39 12.04
CA GLY A 31 -14.56 -9.29 10.84
C GLY A 31 -13.29 -8.45 11.07
N PRO A 32 -12.24 -8.65 10.26
CA PRO A 32 -11.05 -7.81 10.31
C PRO A 32 -11.36 -6.37 9.89
N VAL A 33 -10.63 -5.41 10.43
CA VAL A 33 -10.53 -4.08 9.84
C VAL A 33 -9.56 -4.15 8.68
N VAL A 34 -10.01 -3.75 7.48
CA VAL A 34 -9.19 -3.81 6.26
C VAL A 34 -8.62 -2.45 5.90
N PHE A 35 -7.31 -2.36 5.72
CA PHE A 35 -6.62 -1.18 5.19
C PHE A 35 -6.08 -1.45 3.79
N VAL A 36 -6.36 -0.53 2.86
CA VAL A 36 -5.83 -0.60 1.49
C VAL A 36 -5.04 0.67 1.20
N GLY A 37 -3.77 0.52 0.83
CA GLY A 37 -2.87 1.62 0.51
C GLY A 37 -2.43 1.61 -0.95
N LYS A 38 -2.48 2.77 -1.61
CA LYS A 38 -1.87 2.96 -2.94
C LYS A 38 -0.35 2.81 -2.83
N GLY A 39 0.22 1.93 -3.66
CA GLY A 39 1.65 1.58 -3.65
C GLY A 39 2.37 1.87 -4.97
N ILE A 40 2.13 3.03 -5.60
CA ILE A 40 2.91 3.42 -6.80
C ILE A 40 4.28 3.93 -6.35
N THR A 41 5.32 3.13 -6.56
CA THR A 41 6.68 3.43 -6.08
C THR A 41 7.31 4.62 -6.78
N PHE A 42 6.92 4.89 -8.03
CA PHE A 42 7.19 6.14 -8.74
C PHE A 42 6.13 6.40 -9.80
N ASP A 43 5.60 7.62 -9.86
CA ASP A 43 4.56 8.02 -10.83
C ASP A 43 5.08 9.04 -11.85
N SER A 44 5.45 8.57 -13.04
CA SER A 44 5.78 9.45 -14.17
C SER A 44 4.54 10.08 -14.83
N GLY A 45 3.34 9.54 -14.58
CA GLY A 45 2.09 9.83 -15.30
C GLY A 45 1.78 8.86 -16.46
N GLY A 46 2.74 8.04 -16.89
CA GLY A 46 2.58 7.12 -18.03
C GLY A 46 2.61 7.86 -19.38
N ILE A 47 1.78 7.43 -20.35
CA ILE A 47 1.63 8.12 -21.64
C ILE A 47 1.23 9.59 -21.44
N SER A 48 0.41 9.86 -20.42
CA SER A 48 0.09 11.21 -19.96
C SER A 48 1.18 11.73 -19.03
N LEU A 49 2.38 11.95 -19.59
CA LEU A 49 3.60 12.28 -18.85
C LEU A 49 3.45 13.58 -18.03
N LYS A 50 3.88 13.56 -16.77
CA LYS A 50 3.97 14.75 -15.93
C LYS A 50 5.10 15.69 -16.37
N PRO A 51 5.02 17.01 -16.09
CA PRO A 51 6.14 17.92 -16.28
C PRO A 51 7.36 17.56 -15.42
N PRO A 52 8.60 17.89 -15.84
CA PRO A 52 9.81 17.56 -15.09
C PRO A 52 9.91 18.23 -13.70
N LEU A 53 9.33 19.42 -13.56
CA LEU A 53 9.43 20.21 -12.34
C LEU A 53 8.80 19.46 -11.16
N ASN A 54 9.59 19.19 -10.11
CA ASN A 54 9.20 18.44 -8.91
C ASN A 54 8.78 16.96 -9.14
N MET A 55 9.10 16.36 -10.29
CA MET A 55 8.77 14.95 -10.56
C MET A 55 9.45 14.00 -9.57
N ASP A 56 10.58 14.41 -8.98
CA ASP A 56 11.27 13.66 -7.92
C ASP A 56 10.34 13.32 -6.74
N LYS A 57 9.37 14.18 -6.42
CA LYS A 57 8.41 13.98 -5.32
C LYS A 57 7.48 12.79 -5.56
N MET A 58 7.33 12.34 -6.81
CA MET A 58 6.49 11.20 -7.16
C MET A 58 7.04 9.86 -6.67
N ARG A 59 8.28 9.84 -6.13
CA ARG A 59 8.77 8.71 -5.30
C ARG A 59 7.91 8.45 -4.05
N ALA A 60 7.13 9.45 -3.61
CA ALA A 60 6.23 9.35 -2.46
C ALA A 60 4.79 9.01 -2.84
N ASP A 61 4.50 8.67 -4.10
CA ASP A 61 3.16 8.27 -4.56
C ASP A 61 2.70 6.88 -4.05
N MET A 62 3.54 6.27 -3.21
CA MET A 62 3.32 5.07 -2.40
C MET A 62 3.05 5.38 -0.91
N SER A 63 2.94 6.64 -0.53
CA SER A 63 2.76 7.06 0.87
C SER A 63 1.51 6.45 1.53
N GLY A 64 0.46 6.17 0.75
CA GLY A 64 -0.70 5.41 1.22
C GLY A 64 -0.33 4.01 1.72
N ALA A 65 0.39 3.23 0.89
CA ALA A 65 0.90 1.91 1.30
C ALA A 65 1.90 2.02 2.48
N ALA A 66 2.76 3.04 2.49
CA ALA A 66 3.67 3.29 3.59
C ALA A 66 2.94 3.48 4.94
N CYS A 67 1.87 4.29 4.94
CA CYS A 67 1.04 4.50 6.13
C CYS A 67 0.37 3.21 6.60
N VAL A 68 -0.13 2.37 5.69
CA VAL A 68 -0.72 1.07 6.05
C VAL A 68 0.31 0.17 6.72
N VAL A 69 1.48 -0.04 6.11
CA VAL A 69 2.56 -0.86 6.69
C VAL A 69 3.00 -0.32 8.05
N ALA A 70 3.18 1.00 8.18
CA ALA A 70 3.55 1.62 9.45
C ALA A 70 2.47 1.43 10.53
N THR A 71 1.19 1.48 10.15
CA THR A 71 0.06 1.21 11.06
C THR A 71 0.11 -0.23 11.55
N PHE A 72 0.30 -1.20 10.66
CA PHE A 72 0.48 -2.62 11.02
C PHE A 72 1.65 -2.81 11.99
N ALA A 73 2.79 -2.20 11.72
CA ALA A 73 3.97 -2.28 12.58
C ALA A 73 3.68 -1.72 13.99
N ALA A 74 3.03 -0.55 14.07
CA ALA A 74 2.67 0.07 15.34
C ALA A 74 1.65 -0.77 16.13
N VAL A 75 0.61 -1.27 15.46
CA VAL A 75 -0.43 -2.11 16.07
C VAL A 75 0.16 -3.40 16.62
N ALA A 76 1.04 -4.07 15.85
CA ALA A 76 1.70 -5.28 16.27
C ALA A 76 2.65 -5.05 17.45
N ALA A 77 3.42 -3.94 17.44
CA ALA A 77 4.31 -3.57 18.54
C ALA A 77 3.54 -3.31 19.84
N LEU A 78 2.35 -2.68 19.75
CA LEU A 78 1.47 -2.42 20.88
C LEU A 78 0.61 -3.62 21.29
N LYS A 79 0.62 -4.71 20.53
CA LYS A 79 -0.18 -5.92 20.75
C LYS A 79 -1.67 -5.61 20.92
N LEU A 80 -2.21 -4.69 20.12
CA LEU A 80 -3.61 -4.30 20.27
C LEU A 80 -4.55 -5.50 20.01
N PRO A 81 -5.67 -5.61 20.73
CA PRO A 81 -6.61 -6.73 20.63
C PRO A 81 -7.55 -6.57 19.43
N VAL A 82 -7.00 -6.48 18.22
CA VAL A 82 -7.76 -6.28 16.98
C VAL A 82 -7.34 -7.29 15.91
N LYS A 83 -8.23 -7.57 14.97
CA LYS A 83 -7.92 -8.33 13.75
C LYS A 83 -7.82 -7.35 12.58
N MET A 84 -6.73 -7.41 11.81
CA MET A 84 -6.48 -6.50 10.68
C MET A 84 -5.99 -7.25 9.44
N ILE A 85 -6.40 -6.72 8.28
CA ILE A 85 -5.90 -7.09 6.93
C ILE A 85 -5.48 -5.81 6.19
#